data_AF-A0A4V5TJG0-F1
#
_entry.id   AF-A0A4V5TJG0-F1
#
_cell.length_a   1.000
_cell.length_b   1.000
_cell.length_c   1.000
_cell.angle_alpha   90.00
_cell.angle_beta   90.00
_cell.angle_gamma   90.00
#
_symmetry.space_group_name_H-M   'P 1'
#
loop_
_entity.id
_entity.type
_entity.pdbx_description
1 polymer ?
#
loop_
_entity_poly.entity_id
_entity_poly.type
_entity_poly.pdbx_seq_one_letter_code
_entity_poly.pdbx_strand_id
1 'polypeptide(L)' 'MVRRYEMRNEDLLQKIDTLQFQLNEIFKQKGSLTDCAVVKVSQELDDYVVEHQRRMRDEVSGK' A
#
# COMPACT_ATOMS: atom_id res chain seq x y z
N MET A 1 14.77 -17.35 -7.55
CA MET A 1 15.45 -16.37 -6.68
C MET A 1 14.50 -15.21 -6.46
N VAL A 2 13.74 -15.22 -5.37
CA VAL A 2 12.86 -14.08 -5.04
C VAL A 2 13.72 -13.12 -4.24
N ARG A 3 14.15 -12.01 -4.86
CA ARG A 3 14.77 -10.90 -4.12
C ARG A 3 13.69 -10.35 -3.19
N ARG A 4 13.67 -10.80 -1.92
CA ARG A 4 13.02 -10.04 -0.85
C ARG A 4 13.80 -8.74 -0.78
N TYR A 5 13.30 -7.70 -1.42
CA TYR A 5 13.71 -6.35 -1.06
C TYR A 5 13.31 -6.19 0.40
N GLU A 6 14.28 -6.21 1.31
CA GLU A 6 14.12 -5.68 2.66
C GLU A 6 13.91 -4.17 2.52
N MET A 7 12.73 -3.79 2.03
CA MET A 7 12.22 -2.43 2.13
C MET A 7 12.07 -2.19 3.63
N ARG A 8 12.70 -1.16 4.20
CA ARG A 8 12.51 -0.85 5.62
C ARG A 8 11.05 -0.50 5.86
N ASN A 9 10.54 -0.70 7.08
CA ASN A 9 9.15 -0.35 7.40
C ASN A 9 8.86 1.13 7.11
N GLU A 10 9.85 2.02 7.26
CA GLU A 10 9.75 3.44 6.87
C GLU A 10 9.49 3.63 5.37
N ASP A 11 10.25 2.94 4.52
CA ASP A 11 10.06 2.99 3.06
C ASP A 11 8.68 2.47 2.64
N LEU A 12 8.18 1.45 3.34
CA LEU A 12 6.87 0.84 3.10
C LEU A 12 5.73 1.77 3.52
N LEU A 13 5.84 2.44 4.67
CA LEU A 13 4.90 3.47 5.11
C LEU A 13 4.89 4.67 4.16
N GLN A 14 6.05 5.12 3.69
CA GLN A 14 6.12 6.19 2.68
C GLN A 14 5.43 5.79 1.36
N LYS A 15 5.55 4.51 0.97
CA LYS A 15 4.87 3.98 -0.21
C LYS A 15 3.35 4.00 -0.04
N ILE A 16 2.85 3.56 1.12
CA ILE A 16 1.43 3.60 1.48
C ILE A 16 0.90 5.04 1.44
N ASP A 17 1.60 5.99 2.08
CA ASP A 17 1.21 7.40 2.11
C ASP A 17 1.15 8.01 0.69
N THR A 18 2.17 7.73 -0.12
CA THR A 18 2.24 8.15 -1.52
C THR A 18 1.06 7.60 -2.34
N LEU A 19 0.71 6.33 -2.14
CA LEU A 19 -0.40 5.68 -2.83
C LEU A 19 -1.76 6.18 -2.35
N GLN A 20 -1.91 6.47 -1.06
CA GLN A 20 -3.11 7.11 -0.52
C GLN A 20 -3.32 8.51 -1.11
N PHE A 21 -2.25 9.29 -1.22
CA PHE A 21 -2.30 10.60 -1.86
C PHE A 21 -2.72 10.48 -3.34
N GLN A 22 -2.09 9.57 -4.09
CA GLN A 22 -2.46 9.33 -5.49
C GLN A 22 -3.91 8.87 -5.64
N LEU A 23 -4.39 7.96 -4.78
CA LEU A 23 -5.77 7.51 -4.79
C LEU A 23 -6.75 8.68 -4.59
N ASN A 24 -6.45 9.56 -3.62
CA ASN A 24 -7.28 10.72 -3.32
C ASN A 24 -7.30 11.70 -4.50
N GLU A 25 -6.16 11.97 -5.13
CA GLU A 25 -6.09 12.82 -6.32
C GLU A 25 -6.84 12.23 -7.52
N ILE A 26 -6.67 10.93 -7.79
CA ILE A 26 -7.42 10.26 -8.88
C ILE A 26 -8.91 10.27 -8.57
N PHE A 27 -9.31 10.04 -7.32
CA PHE A 27 -10.71 10.10 -6.92
C PHE A 27 -11.29 11.52 -7.09
N LYS A 28 -10.56 12.57 -6.71
CA LYS A 28 -10.97 13.96 -6.96
C LYS A 28 -11.10 14.28 -8.45
N GLN A 29 -10.22 13.75 -9.29
CA GLN A 29 -10.25 14.00 -10.74
C GLN A 29 -11.36 13.21 -11.45
N LYS A 30 -11.58 11.96 -11.05
CA LYS A 30 -12.53 11.05 -11.72
C LYS A 30 -13.94 11.11 -11.14
N GLY A 31 -14.07 11.45 -9.86
CA GLY A 31 -15.34 11.46 -9.12
C GLY A 31 -15.97 10.09 -8.92
N SER A 32 -15.26 9.00 -9.25
CA SER A 32 -15.78 7.64 -9.18
C SER A 32 -14.74 6.65 -8.65
N LEU A 33 -15.15 5.86 -7.65
CA LEU A 33 -14.34 4.79 -7.06
C LEU A 33 -14.25 3.54 -7.95
N THR A 34 -15.10 3.43 -8.97
CA THR A 34 -15.13 2.28 -9.90
C THR A 34 -14.30 2.52 -11.16
N ASP A 35 -13.65 3.68 -11.30
CA ASP A 35 -12.72 3.91 -12.40
C ASP A 35 -11.55 2.93 -12.30
N CYS A 36 -11.19 2.32 -13.43
CA CYS A 36 -10.14 1.31 -13.51
C CYS A 36 -8.80 1.81 -12.96
N ALA A 37 -8.50 3.11 -13.05
CA ALA A 37 -7.30 3.69 -12.46
C ALA A 37 -7.37 3.74 -10.92
N VAL A 38 -8.53 4.10 -10.35
CA VAL A 38 -8.75 4.08 -8.89
C VAL A 38 -8.65 2.67 -8.36
N VAL A 39 -9.29 1.70 -9.03
CA VAL A 39 -9.26 0.28 -8.62
C VAL A 39 -7.85 -0.28 -8.62
N LYS A 40 -7.04 0.04 -9.64
CA LYS A 40 -5.64 -0.41 -9.71
C LYS A 40 -4.80 0.16 -8.56
N VAL A 41 -4.94 1.45 -8.28
CA VAL A 41 -4.19 2.10 -7.18
C VAL A 41 -4.68 1.61 -5.82
N SER A 42 -5.99 1.35 -5.66
CA SER A 42 -6.53 0.72 -4.46
C SER A 42 -5.96 -0.68 -4.24
N GLN A 43 -5.92 -1.53 -5.27
CA GLN A 43 -5.36 -2.87 -5.16
C GLN A 43 -3.88 -2.85 -4.77
N GLU A 44 -3.09 -1.98 -5.41
CA GLU A 44 -1.67 -1.83 -5.07
C GLU A 44 -1.49 -1.33 -3.63
N LEU A 45 -2.32 -0.39 -3.18
CA LEU A 45 -2.32 0.09 -1.79
C LEU A 45 -2.68 -1.03 -0.80
N ASP A 46 -3.71 -1.84 -1.10
CA ASP A 46 -4.12 -2.97 -0.26
C ASP A 46 -2.98 -3.99 -0.10
N ASP A 47 -2.26 -4.32 -1.17
CA ASP A 47 -1.09 -5.22 -1.10
C ASP A 47 -0.01 -4.70 -0.13
N TYR A 48 0.31 -3.40 -0.21
CA TYR A 48 1.29 -2.79 0.70
C TYR A 48 0.77 -2.70 2.15
N VAL A 49 -0.51 -2.41 2.35
CA VAL A 49 -1.11 -2.37 3.69
C VAL A 49 -1.12 -3.75 4.33
N VAL A 50 -1.47 -4.80 3.57
CA VAL A 50 -1.42 -6.19 4.05
C VAL A 50 0.01 -6.60 4.38
N GLU A 51 1.00 -6.21 3.55
CA GLU A 51 2.41 -6.48 3.85
C GLU A 51 2.86 -5.77 5.14
N HIS A 52 2.48 -4.50 5.34
CA HIS A 52 2.75 -3.77 6.57
C HIS A 52 2.12 -4.44 7.80
N GLN A 53 0.83 -4.79 7.71
CA GLN A 53 0.11 -5.44 8.80
C GLN A 53 0.70 -6.81 9.14
N ARG A 54 1.13 -7.55 8.12
CA ARG A 54 1.80 -8.84 8.31
C ARG A 54 3.12 -8.67 9.06
N ARG A 55 3.97 -7.72 8.66
CA ARG A 55 5.25 -7.42 9.34
C ARG A 55 5.03 -6.99 10.79
N MET A 56 4.08 -6.08 11.04
CA MET A 56 3.68 -5.67 12.39
C MET A 56 3.19 -6.86 13.24
N ARG A 57 2.43 -7.78 12.63
CA ARG A 57 1.94 -8.98 13.32
C ARG A 57 3.06 -9.96 13.64
N ASP A 58 4.03 -10.14 12.73
CA ASP A 58 5.21 -10.97 12.96
C ASP A 58 6.16 -10.33 14.00
N GLU A 59 6.28 -9.00 14.06
CA GLU A 59 7.03 -8.27 15.10
C GLU A 59 6.35 -8.35 16.49
N VAL A 60 5.02 -8.23 16.55
CA VAL A 60 4.24 -8.36 17.81
C VAL A 60 4.13 -9.82 18.26
N SER A 61 4.14 -10.76 17.31
CA SER A 61 4.20 -12.20 17.57
C SER A 61 5.64 -12.71 17.68
N GLY A 62 6.59 -11.82 17.98
CA GLY A 62 7.92 -12.15 18.45
C GLY A 62 7.83 -13.00 19.72
N LYS A 63 8.24 -14.26 19.55
CA LYS A 63 8.44 -15.29 20.57
C LYS A 63 9.50 -14.91 21.60
#